data_AF-A0A9C9XSM4-F1
#
_entry.id   AF-A0A9C9XSM4-F1
#
_cell.length_a   1.000
_cell.length_b   1.000
_cell.length_c   1.000
_cell.angle_alpha   90.00
_cell.angle_beta   90.00
_cell.angle_gamma   90.00
#
_symmetry.space_group_name_H-M   'P 1'
#
loop_
_entity.id
_entity.type
_entity.pdbx_description
1 polymer ?
#
loop_
_entity_poly.entity_id
_entity_poly.type
_entity_poly.pdbx_seq_one_letter_code
_entity_poly.pdbx_strand_id
1 'polypeptide(L)'
;LDGQKMSKSYGNTIPIFLDDKQLRKRVMSIQTDATPVEAPKDPDRCNLFALLKLFAPPEKLAEVHALYVNGGAAYGYIKQDLFELIRDYFAEARARKKELLDNPDYLRQVLARGAEKARARAAETMDLVRDRVGLTY
;
A
#
# COMPACT_ATOMS: atom_id res chain seq x y z
N LEU A 1 2.98 -8.10 -6.69
CA LEU A 1 4.21 -7.91 -7.53
C LEU A 1 4.20 -8.79 -8.77
N ASP A 2 3.55 -9.94 -8.65
CA ASP A 2 3.49 -11.11 -9.52
C ASP A 2 2.11 -11.29 -10.18
N GLY A 3 1.22 -10.30 -10.05
CA GLY A 3 -0.16 -10.35 -10.54
C GLY A 3 -1.14 -11.08 -9.62
N GLN A 4 -0.66 -11.70 -8.54
CA GLN A 4 -1.53 -12.29 -7.52
C GLN A 4 -1.98 -11.23 -6.51
N LYS A 5 -3.01 -11.57 -5.73
CA LYS A 5 -3.41 -10.79 -4.56
C LYS A 5 -2.17 -10.53 -3.67
N MET A 6 -1.97 -9.27 -3.30
CA MET A 6 -0.89 -8.92 -2.37
C MET A 6 -1.13 -9.55 -1.00
N SER A 7 -0.15 -10.32 -0.52
CA SER A 7 -0.15 -10.94 0.80
C SER A 7 1.25 -10.95 1.39
N LYS A 8 1.36 -10.67 2.69
CA LYS A 8 2.64 -10.80 3.42
C LYS A 8 3.18 -12.23 3.35
N SER A 9 2.31 -13.24 3.41
CA SER A 9 2.70 -14.65 3.33
C SER A 9 3.30 -15.04 1.98
N TYR A 10 2.89 -14.38 0.89
CA TYR A 10 3.44 -14.62 -0.44
C TYR A 10 4.70 -13.79 -0.72
N GLY A 11 5.06 -12.87 0.18
CA GLY A 11 6.21 -11.98 -0.01
C GLY A 11 6.07 -11.00 -1.18
N ASN A 12 4.86 -10.86 -1.76
CA ASN A 12 4.58 -10.11 -2.99
C ASN A 12 3.99 -8.70 -2.72
N THR A 13 4.17 -8.18 -1.51
CA THR A 13 3.69 -6.85 -1.09
C THR A 13 4.66 -5.73 -1.44
N ILE A 14 4.14 -4.50 -1.48
CA ILE A 14 4.92 -3.25 -1.50
C ILE A 14 4.64 -2.53 -0.17
N PRO A 15 5.48 -2.70 0.87
CA PRO A 15 5.26 -2.02 2.13
C PRO A 15 5.63 -0.53 1.99
N ILE A 16 4.64 0.34 2.14
CA ILE A 16 4.71 1.78 1.85
C ILE A 16 5.59 2.59 2.83
N PHE A 17 5.88 2.03 4.01
CA PHE A 17 6.67 2.66 5.06
C PHE A 17 8.10 2.12 5.17
N LEU A 18 8.60 1.43 4.14
CA LEU A 18 10.03 1.10 4.05
C LEU A 18 10.85 2.37 3.81
N ASP A 19 12.17 2.31 3.96
CA ASP A 19 13.05 3.36 3.44
C ASP A 19 13.01 3.41 1.90
N ASP A 20 13.47 4.51 1.32
CA ASP A 20 13.41 4.74 -0.14
C ASP A 20 14.16 3.67 -0.94
N LYS A 21 15.31 3.20 -0.44
CA LYS A 21 16.11 2.18 -1.12
C LYS A 21 15.37 0.84 -1.16
N GLN A 22 14.77 0.45 -0.04
CA GLN A 22 13.99 -0.77 0.09
C GLN A 22 12.67 -0.71 -0.69
N LEU A 23 11.96 0.42 -0.64
CA LEU A 23 10.73 0.65 -1.41
C LEU A 23 11.03 0.57 -2.91
N ARG A 24 12.08 1.27 -3.37
CA ARG A 24 12.52 1.22 -4.77
C ARG A 24 12.83 -0.21 -5.20
N LYS A 25 13.57 -0.98 -4.38
CA LYS A 25 13.85 -2.39 -4.66
C LYS A 25 12.56 -3.21 -4.85
N ARG A 26 11.53 -2.97 -4.03
CA ARG A 26 10.23 -3.64 -4.16
C ARG A 26 9.50 -3.26 -5.44
N VAL A 27 9.44 -1.98 -5.79
CA VAL A 27 8.81 -1.53 -7.04
C VAL A 27 9.56 -2.09 -8.26
N MET A 28 10.89 -2.11 -8.23
CA MET A 28 11.70 -2.65 -9.34
C MET A 28 11.45 -4.15 -9.58
N SER A 29 11.09 -4.89 -8.52
CA SER A 29 10.78 -6.32 -8.58
C SER A 29 9.39 -6.68 -9.12
N ILE A 30 8.58 -5.68 -9.53
CA ILE A 30 7.30 -5.94 -10.22
C ILE A 30 7.57 -6.77 -11.48
N GLN A 31 6.88 -7.89 -11.63
CA GLN A 31 7.01 -8.76 -12.79
C GLN A 31 6.39 -8.08 -14.02
N THR A 32 7.16 -8.07 -15.09
CA THR A 32 6.80 -7.59 -16.43
C THR A 32 7.22 -8.66 -17.44
N ASP A 33 6.68 -8.60 -18.65
CA ASP A 33 7.12 -9.49 -19.72
C ASP A 33 8.48 -9.09 -20.31
N ALA A 34 8.96 -9.84 -21.30
CA ALA A 34 10.20 -9.60 -22.03
C ALA A 34 9.98 -8.91 -23.39
N THR A 35 8.81 -8.28 -23.59
CA THR A 35 8.50 -7.57 -24.84
C THR A 35 9.49 -6.40 -25.01
N PRO A 36 10.11 -6.20 -26.18
CA PRO A 36 11.01 -5.07 -26.44
C PRO A 36 10.35 -3.70 -26.18
N VAL A 37 11.17 -2.65 -26.07
CA VAL A 37 10.66 -1.29 -25.80
C VAL A 37 9.88 -0.77 -27.00
N GLU A 38 10.38 -1.02 -28.20
CA GLU A 38 9.84 -0.55 -29.48
C GLU A 38 8.54 -1.27 -29.86
N ALA A 39 8.31 -2.45 -29.29
CA ALA A 39 7.12 -3.24 -29.55
C ALA A 39 5.94 -2.79 -28.68
N PRO A 40 4.71 -2.81 -29.22
CA PRO A 40 3.51 -2.52 -28.45
C PRO A 40 3.29 -3.57 -27.36
N LYS A 41 2.64 -3.15 -26.27
CA LYS A 41 2.39 -3.91 -25.04
C LYS A 41 0.93 -3.80 -24.66
N ASP A 42 0.41 -4.84 -24.02
CA ASP A 42 -0.96 -4.84 -23.49
C ASP A 42 -1.00 -4.23 -22.07
N PRO A 43 -1.58 -3.04 -21.88
CA PRO A 43 -1.69 -2.41 -20.57
C PRO A 43 -2.56 -3.18 -19.59
N ASP A 44 -3.59 -3.90 -20.06
CA ASP A 44 -4.55 -4.59 -19.20
C ASP A 44 -4.01 -5.92 -18.67
N ARG A 45 -3.01 -6.49 -19.33
CA ARG A 45 -2.27 -7.68 -18.86
C ARG A 45 -1.02 -7.35 -18.05
N CYS A 46 -0.70 -6.06 -17.88
CA CYS A 46 0.52 -5.63 -17.22
C CYS A 46 0.28 -5.20 -15.76
N ASN A 47 0.85 -5.96 -14.82
CA ASN A 47 0.79 -5.65 -13.38
C ASN A 47 1.35 -4.26 -13.04
N LEU A 48 2.39 -3.82 -13.75
CA LEU A 48 2.99 -2.51 -13.56
C LEU A 48 2.00 -1.39 -13.92
N PHE A 49 1.28 -1.54 -15.03
CA PHE A 49 0.30 -0.55 -15.47
C PHE A 49 -0.93 -0.54 -14.56
N ALA A 50 -1.39 -1.70 -14.10
CA ALA A 50 -2.45 -1.81 -13.10
C ALA A 50 -2.13 -1.07 -11.80
N LEU A 51 -0.88 -1.14 -11.33
CA LEU A 51 -0.43 -0.37 -10.16
C LEU A 51 -0.28 1.11 -10.45
N LEU A 52 0.21 1.48 -11.64
CA LEU A 52 0.36 2.87 -12.05
C LEU A 52 -0.99 3.61 -12.03
N LYS A 53 -2.08 2.96 -12.47
CA LYS A 53 -3.46 3.50 -12.42
C LYS A 53 -3.89 3.98 -11.02
N LEU A 54 -3.30 3.44 -9.94
CA LEU A 54 -3.66 3.79 -8.57
C LEU A 54 -3.02 5.09 -8.07
N PHE A 55 -1.93 5.54 -8.70
CA PHE A 55 -1.11 6.65 -8.20
C PHE A 55 -0.87 7.75 -9.23
N ALA A 56 -0.84 7.40 -10.53
CA ALA A 56 -0.54 8.37 -11.57
C ALA A 56 -1.72 9.31 -11.80
N PRO A 57 -1.46 10.62 -12.01
CA PRO A 57 -2.49 11.54 -12.47
C PRO A 57 -2.96 11.17 -13.90
N PRO A 58 -4.18 11.58 -14.30
CA PRO A 58 -4.76 11.20 -15.59
C PRO A 58 -3.86 11.47 -16.80
N GLU A 59 -3.14 12.58 -16.79
CA GLU A 59 -2.26 13.02 -17.88
C GLU A 59 -1.08 12.06 -18.04
N LYS A 60 -0.41 11.73 -16.93
CA LYS A 60 0.72 10.79 -16.91
C LYS A 60 0.25 9.38 -17.28
N LEU A 61 -0.94 8.98 -16.82
CA LEU A 61 -1.50 7.68 -17.16
C LEU A 61 -1.78 7.57 -18.66
N ALA A 62 -2.34 8.62 -19.28
CA ALA A 62 -2.59 8.68 -20.71
C ALA A 62 -1.29 8.65 -21.53
N GLU A 63 -0.26 9.38 -21.10
CA GLU A 63 1.08 9.35 -21.69
C GLU A 63 1.65 7.92 -21.69
N VAL A 64 1.68 7.28 -20.52
CA VAL A 64 2.21 5.93 -20.39
C VAL A 64 1.35 4.93 -21.16
N HIS A 65 0.02 5.09 -21.19
CA HIS A 65 -0.86 4.25 -22.00
C HIS A 65 -0.51 4.32 -23.49
N ALA A 66 -0.27 5.53 -24.01
CA ALA A 66 0.13 5.71 -25.41
C ALA A 66 1.46 5.01 -25.71
N LEU A 67 2.44 5.08 -24.80
CA LEU A 67 3.72 4.35 -24.92
C LEU A 67 3.55 2.83 -24.91
N TYR A 68 2.57 2.31 -24.16
CA TYR A 68 2.24 0.88 -24.17
C TYR A 68 1.65 0.47 -25.52
N VAL A 69 0.62 1.17 -26.01
CA VAL A 69 -0.12 0.74 -27.20
C VAL A 69 0.64 1.00 -28.50
N ASN A 70 1.44 2.07 -28.57
CA ASN A 70 2.17 2.45 -29.78
C ASN A 70 3.63 1.97 -29.81
N GLY A 71 4.12 1.37 -28.73
CA GLY A 71 5.54 1.13 -28.52
C GLY A 71 6.25 2.35 -27.90
N GLY A 72 7.40 2.10 -27.28
CA GLY A 72 8.20 3.08 -26.52
C GLY A 72 8.14 2.90 -25.00
N ALA A 73 7.30 2.00 -24.49
CA ALA A 73 7.16 1.76 -23.05
C ALA A 73 8.35 0.97 -22.47
N ALA A 74 9.33 1.69 -21.92
CA ALA A 74 10.44 1.10 -21.20
C ALA A 74 10.10 0.85 -19.72
N TYR A 75 9.90 -0.43 -19.35
CA TYR A 75 9.47 -0.81 -18.00
C TYR A 75 10.36 -0.30 -16.87
N GLY A 76 11.67 -0.17 -17.09
CA GLY A 76 12.59 0.35 -16.08
C GLY A 76 12.25 1.78 -15.68
N TYR A 77 11.97 2.65 -16.66
CA TYR A 77 11.58 4.04 -16.42
C TYR A 77 10.18 4.12 -15.79
N ILE A 78 9.22 3.35 -16.29
CA ILE A 78 7.86 3.34 -15.72
C ILE A 78 7.86 2.83 -14.26
N LYS A 79 8.72 1.85 -13.92
CA LYS A 79 8.92 1.41 -12.54
C LYS A 79 9.56 2.50 -11.67
N GLN A 80 10.46 3.31 -12.23
CA GLN A 80 11.06 4.44 -11.52
C GLN A 80 9.99 5.51 -11.23
N ASP A 81 9.18 5.86 -12.24
CA ASP A 81 8.07 6.81 -12.10
C ASP A 81 7.06 6.32 -11.04
N LEU A 82 6.70 5.04 -11.06
CA LEU A 82 5.81 4.46 -10.05
C LEU A 82 6.41 4.55 -8.64
N PHE A 83 7.72 4.34 -8.50
CA PHE A 83 8.38 4.49 -7.20
C PHE A 83 8.26 5.92 -6.67
N GLU A 84 8.49 6.91 -7.53
CA GLU A 84 8.40 8.33 -7.15
C GLU A 84 6.96 8.71 -6.78
N LEU A 85 5.98 8.28 -7.58
CA LEU A 85 4.56 8.49 -7.30
C LEU A 85 4.15 7.88 -5.93
N ILE A 86 4.55 6.64 -5.64
CA ILE A 86 4.26 6.01 -4.33
C ILE A 86 4.96 6.76 -3.19
N ARG A 87 6.24 7.13 -3.38
CA ARG A 87 7.02 7.86 -2.37
C ARG A 87 6.34 9.17 -2.01
N ASP A 88 5.93 9.92 -3.02
CA ASP A 88 5.37 11.27 -2.86
C ASP A 88 3.94 11.22 -2.32
N TYR A 89 3.12 10.29 -2.81
CA TYR A 89 1.76 10.06 -2.29
C TYR A 89 1.75 9.77 -0.78
N PHE A 90 2.72 8.99 -0.29
CA PHE A 90 2.83 8.65 1.13
C PHE A 90 3.81 9.52 1.91
N ALA A 91 4.36 10.60 1.35
CA ALA A 91 5.39 11.40 2.00
C ALA A 91 4.93 11.94 3.36
N GLU A 92 3.74 12.54 3.42
CA GLU A 92 3.16 13.05 4.66
C GLU A 92 2.92 11.94 5.68
N ALA A 93 2.32 10.83 5.26
CA ALA A 93 2.07 9.69 6.13
C ALA A 93 3.36 9.06 6.68
N ARG A 94 4.44 9.02 5.89
CA ARG A 94 5.77 8.53 6.29
C ARG A 94 6.41 9.49 7.30
N ALA A 95 6.32 10.80 7.09
CA ALA A 95 6.77 11.80 8.05
C ALA A 95 6.00 11.68 9.37
N ARG A 96 4.66 11.60 9.31
CA ARG A 96 3.81 11.45 10.48
C ARG A 96 4.10 10.17 11.25
N LYS A 97 4.32 9.04 10.56
CA LYS A 97 4.72 7.79 11.20
C LYS A 97 6.04 7.97 11.97
N LYS A 98 7.02 8.67 11.38
CA LYS A 98 8.30 8.94 12.04
C LYS A 98 8.09 9.74 13.33
N GLU A 99 7.33 10.84 13.27
CA GLU A 99 6.98 11.63 14.46
C GLU A 99 6.30 10.79 15.56
N LEU A 100 5.38 9.90 15.18
CA LEU A 100 4.68 9.02 16.12
C LEU A 100 5.61 7.97 16.76
N LEU A 101 6.58 7.46 16.01
CA LEU A 101 7.59 6.54 16.54
C LEU A 101 8.60 7.25 17.46
N ASP A 102 8.89 8.51 17.16
CA ASP A 102 9.76 9.36 18.00
C ASP A 102 9.04 9.84 19.28
N ASN A 103 7.72 9.68 19.38
CA ASN A 103 6.92 9.95 20.59
C ASN A 103 6.11 8.72 21.06
N PRO A 104 6.77 7.70 21.65
CA PRO A 104 6.10 6.49 22.12
C PRO A 104 5.02 6.73 23.19
N ASP A 105 5.17 7.75 24.03
CA ASP A 105 4.21 8.05 25.10
C ASP A 105 2.90 8.58 24.54
N TYR A 106 2.94 9.45 23.52
CA TYR A 106 1.75 9.84 22.79
C TYR A 106 1.04 8.64 22.17
N LEU A 107 1.79 7.70 21.56
CA LEU A 107 1.21 6.49 20.98
C LEU A 107 0.51 5.64 22.04
N ARG A 108 1.13 5.43 23.21
CA ARG A 108 0.52 4.71 24.34
C ARG A 108 -0.75 5.40 24.83
N GLN A 109 -0.75 6.73 24.94
CA GLN A 109 -1.93 7.49 25.35
C GLN A 109 -3.08 7.32 24.35
N VAL A 110 -2.80 7.37 23.04
CA VAL A 110 -3.82 7.15 22.00
C VAL A 110 -4.41 5.73 22.12
N LEU A 111 -3.56 4.72 22.29
CA LEU A 111 -4.00 3.33 22.47
C LEU A 111 -4.82 3.15 23.77
N ALA A 112 -4.41 3.76 24.87
CA ALA A 112 -5.11 3.71 26.15
C ALA A 112 -6.52 4.32 26.05
N ARG A 113 -6.65 5.51 25.45
CA ARG A 113 -7.95 6.16 25.20
C ARG A 113 -8.86 5.31 24.31
N GLY A 114 -8.30 4.66 23.29
CA GLY A 114 -9.03 3.72 22.45
C GLY A 114 -9.53 2.52 23.25
N ALA A 115 -8.68 1.94 24.09
CA ALA A 115 -9.01 0.82 24.95
C ALA A 115 -10.09 1.16 25.99
N GLU A 116 -10.07 2.36 26.58
CA GLU A 116 -11.10 2.83 27.50
C GLU A 116 -12.48 2.90 26.82
N LYS A 117 -12.55 3.51 25.63
CA LYS A 117 -13.79 3.58 24.84
C LYS A 117 -14.31 2.19 24.46
N ALA A 118 -13.42 1.31 24.01
CA ALA A 118 -13.78 -0.06 23.67
C ALA A 118 -14.25 -0.85 24.91
N ARG A 119 -13.59 -0.68 26.05
CA ARG A 119 -13.92 -1.35 27.31
C ARG A 119 -15.30 -0.93 27.82
N ALA A 120 -15.67 0.34 27.71
CA ALA A 120 -17.01 0.79 28.12
C ALA A 120 -18.12 0.05 27.36
N ARG A 121 -17.97 -0.09 26.03
CA ARG A 121 -18.93 -0.85 25.21
C ARG A 121 -18.89 -2.35 25.46
N ALA A 122 -17.69 -2.90 25.64
CA ALA A 122 -17.52 -4.31 25.95
C ALA A 122 -18.12 -4.68 27.31
N ALA A 123 -18.03 -3.79 28.31
CA ALA A 123 -18.63 -4.01 29.63
C ALA A 123 -20.15 -4.17 29.53
N GLU A 124 -20.85 -3.25 28.84
CA GLU A 124 -22.30 -3.34 28.60
C GLU A 124 -22.68 -4.70 27.96
N THR A 125 -21.87 -5.18 27.01
CA THR A 125 -22.10 -6.47 26.35
C THR A 125 -21.83 -7.64 27.29
N MET A 126 -20.76 -7.57 28.08
CA MET A 126 -20.38 -8.63 29.01
C MET A 126 -21.35 -8.77 30.18
N ASP A 127 -21.98 -7.70 30.62
CA ASP A 127 -23.01 -7.74 31.65
C ASP A 127 -24.23 -8.52 31.16
N LEU A 128 -24.67 -8.28 29.91
CA LEU A 128 -25.73 -9.07 29.27
C LEU A 128 -25.32 -10.54 29.12
N VAL A 129 -24.09 -10.82 28.69
CA VAL A 129 -23.60 -12.20 28.57
C VAL A 129 -23.65 -12.89 29.93
N ARG A 130 -23.13 -12.27 30.98
CA ARG A 130 -23.08 -12.83 32.34
C ARG A 130 -24.48 -13.10 32.90
N ASP A 131 -25.42 -12.18 32.69
CA ASP A 131 -26.83 -12.39 33.03
C ASP A 131 -27.41 -13.64 32.36
N ARG A 132 -27.22 -13.77 31.04
CA ARG A 132 -27.77 -14.90 30.28
C ARG A 132 -27.12 -16.24 30.57
N VAL A 133 -25.86 -16.26 31.02
CA VAL A 133 -25.16 -17.50 31.39
C VAL A 133 -25.18 -17.80 32.89
N GLY A 134 -25.91 -17.02 33.69
CA GLY A 134 -26.08 -17.26 35.12
C GLY A 134 -24.82 -16.98 35.96
N LEU A 135 -23.95 -16.07 35.49
CA LEU A 135 -22.74 -15.65 36.19
C LEU A 135 -22.92 -14.34 36.98
N THR A 136 -24.16 -13.87 37.10
CA THR A 136 -24.54 -12.70 37.90
C THR A 136 -25.08 -13.20 39.24
N TYR A 137 -24.36 -12.93 40.33
CA TYR A 137 -24.72 -13.30 41.71
C TYR A 137 -25.20 -12.08 42.49
#